data_AF-A0A939UL25-F1
#
_entry.id   AF-A0A939UL25-F1
#
_cell.length_a   1.000
_cell.length_b   1.000
_cell.length_c   1.000
_cell.angle_alpha   90.00
_cell.angle_beta   90.00
_cell.angle_gamma   90.00
#
_symmetry.space_group_name_H-M   'P 1'
#
loop_
_entity.id
_entity.type
_entity.pdbx_description
1 polymer ?
#
loop_
_entity_poly.entity_id
_entity_poly.type
_entity_poly.pdbx_seq_one_letter_code
_entity_poly.pdbx_strand_id
1 'polypeptide(L)'
;MDILKTALIGIAIGMANVIPGVSGGTLAVVFGIYDKFINAITYNVKKLWANRRFVVPIFLGMLFGVLLFSKMITALYGRFPIQTDYFFTGLI
;
A
#
# COMPACT_ATOMS: atom_id res chain seq x y z
N MET A 1 15.85 -4.27 -8.64
CA MET A 1 14.85 -4.54 -7.61
C MET A 1 14.00 -5.69 -8.09
N ASP A 2 13.91 -6.75 -7.31
CA ASP A 2 13.16 -7.93 -7.70
C ASP A 2 11.66 -7.59 -7.80
N ILE A 3 10.98 -8.14 -8.81
CA ILE A 3 9.54 -7.93 -9.04
C ILE A 3 8.75 -8.32 -7.79
N LEU A 4 9.13 -9.43 -7.15
CA LEU A 4 8.52 -9.91 -5.93
C LEU A 4 8.66 -8.91 -4.77
N LYS A 5 9.86 -8.37 -4.53
CA LYS A 5 10.09 -7.36 -3.49
C LYS A 5 9.26 -6.10 -3.74
N THR A 6 9.18 -5.68 -5.00
CA THR A 6 8.38 -4.51 -5.40
C THR A 6 6.89 -4.72 -5.14
N ALA A 7 6.38 -5.93 -5.43
CA ALA A 7 5.01 -6.29 -5.15
C ALA A 7 4.72 -6.32 -3.63
N LEU A 8 5.59 -6.94 -2.82
CA LEU A 8 5.45 -6.98 -1.36
C LEU A 8 5.43 -5.57 -0.73
N ILE A 9 6.32 -4.68 -1.18
CA ILE A 9 6.32 -3.28 -0.75
C ILE A 9 5.01 -2.59 -1.17
N GLY A 10 4.53 -2.86 -2.39
CA GLY A 10 3.23 -2.39 -2.84
C GLY A 10 2.10 -2.83 -1.90
N ILE A 11 2.08 -4.10 -1.49
CA ILE A 11 1.09 -4.61 -0.52
C ILE A 11 1.17 -3.83 0.80
N ALA A 12 2.36 -3.64 1.35
CA ALA A 12 2.54 -2.89 2.60
C ALA A 12 2.03 -1.44 2.49
N ILE A 13 2.33 -0.75 1.39
CA ILE A 13 1.82 0.60 1.11
C ILE A 13 0.29 0.58 0.96
N GLY A 14 -0.25 -0.42 0.27
CA GLY A 14 -1.70 -0.60 0.12
C GLY A 14 -2.41 -0.77 1.46
N MET A 15 -1.86 -1.60 2.37
CA MET A 15 -2.41 -1.77 3.72
C MET A 15 -2.36 -0.47 4.52
N ALA A 16 -1.23 0.23 4.50
CA ALA A 16 -1.06 1.51 5.21
C ALA A 16 -2.13 2.54 4.83
N ASN A 17 -2.49 2.62 3.55
CA ASN A 17 -3.50 3.57 3.08
C ASN A 17 -4.93 3.24 3.54
N VAL A 18 -5.18 2.04 4.08
CA VAL A 18 -6.47 1.67 4.68
C VAL A 18 -6.49 1.99 6.17
N ILE A 19 -5.32 1.99 6.83
CA ILE A 19 -5.22 2.20 8.27
C ILE A 19 -5.26 3.70 8.58
N PRO A 20 -6.22 4.20 9.36
CA PRO A 20 -6.25 5.59 9.77
C PRO A 20 -4.99 5.93 10.59
N GLY A 21 -4.37 7.07 10.27
CA GLY A 21 -3.14 7.52 10.94
C GLY A 21 -1.82 6.97 10.34
N VAL A 22 -1.87 6.01 9.41
CA VAL A 22 -0.66 5.46 8.77
C VAL A 22 -0.46 6.03 7.37
N SER A 23 0.75 6.54 7.08
CA SER A 23 1.10 7.11 5.77
C SER A 23 1.81 6.09 4.87
N GLY A 24 1.19 5.74 3.74
CA GLY A 24 1.83 4.92 2.71
C GLY A 24 3.06 5.59 2.07
N GLY A 25 3.09 6.93 2.03
CA GLY A 25 4.25 7.69 1.57
C GLY A 25 5.46 7.53 2.50
N THR A 26 5.22 7.53 3.81
CA THR A 26 6.29 7.28 4.81
C THR A 26 6.85 5.86 4.68
N LEU A 27 5.99 4.85 4.46
CA LEU A 27 6.47 3.50 4.16
C LEU A 27 7.32 3.45 2.89
N ALA A 28 6.92 4.15 1.82
CA ALA A 28 7.71 4.21 0.60
C ALA A 28 9.11 4.84 0.83
N VAL A 29 9.22 5.82 1.74
CA VAL A 29 10.51 6.40 2.17
C VAL A 29 11.33 5.37 2.96
N VAL A 30 10.72 4.70 3.94
CA VAL A 30 11.38 3.67 4.77
C VAL A 30 11.91 2.52 3.91
N PHE A 31 11.16 2.10 2.89
CA PHE A 31 11.60 1.07 1.94
C PHE A 31 12.60 1.58 0.89
N GLY A 32 12.95 2.88 0.90
CA GLY A 32 13.91 3.49 -0.02
C GLY A 32 13.43 3.54 -1.47
N ILE A 33 12.11 3.46 -1.69
CA ILE A 33 11.52 3.44 -3.04
C ILE A 33 10.82 4.74 -3.41
N TYR A 34 10.72 5.69 -2.48
CA TYR A 34 9.96 6.92 -2.64
C TYR A 34 10.37 7.70 -3.89
N ASP A 35 11.67 7.97 -4.08
CA ASP A 35 12.16 8.72 -5.24
C ASP A 35 11.83 8.01 -6.56
N LYS A 36 11.97 6.68 -6.59
CA LYS A 36 11.63 5.88 -7.76
C LYS A 36 10.12 5.88 -8.02
N PHE A 37 9.31 5.88 -6.96
CA PHE A 37 7.86 5.90 -7.02
C PHE A 37 7.35 7.20 -7.63
N ILE A 38 7.76 8.35 -7.09
CA ILE A 38 7.34 9.66 -7.60
C ILE A 38 7.89 9.93 -9.02
N ASN A 39 9.07 9.41 -9.36
CA ASN A 39 9.62 9.56 -10.72
C ASN A 39 8.93 8.66 -11.76
N ALA A 40 8.43 7.50 -11.33
CA ALA A 40 7.75 6.55 -12.20
C ALA A 40 6.28 6.93 -12.42
N ILE A 41 5.61 7.51 -11.42
CA ILE A 41 4.24 8.02 -11.53
C ILE A 41 4.28 9.40 -12.18
N THR A 42 3.97 9.43 -13.47
CA THR A 42 4.03 10.65 -14.29
C THR A 42 2.88 10.65 -15.28
N TYR A 43 2.41 11.83 -15.66
CA TYR A 43 1.38 12.00 -16.68
C TYR A 43 1.83 11.52 -18.07
N ASN A 44 3.14 11.34 -18.28
CA ASN A 44 3.68 10.83 -19.53
C ASN A 44 3.56 9.30 -19.62
N VAL A 45 2.57 8.84 -20.38
CA VAL A 45 2.27 7.42 -20.59
C VAL A 45 3.47 6.63 -21.12
N LYS A 46 4.32 7.23 -21.97
CA LYS A 46 5.54 6.56 -22.47
C LYS A 46 6.53 6.30 -21.34
N LYS A 47 6.73 7.28 -20.45
CA LYS A 47 7.63 7.15 -19.29
C LYS A 47 7.06 6.20 -18.24
N LEU A 48 5.74 6.16 -18.06
CA LEU A 48 5.06 5.17 -17.24
C LEU A 48 5.30 3.74 -17.77
N TRP A 49 5.12 3.54 -19.08
CA TRP A 49 5.31 2.24 -19.74
C TRP A 49 6.78 1.79 -19.78
N ALA A 50 7.71 2.74 -19.87
CA ALA A 50 9.15 2.46 -19.73
C ALA A 50 9.47 1.87 -18.35
N ASN A 51 8.78 2.36 -17.30
CA ASN A 51 8.94 1.89 -15.92
C ASN A 51 7.97 0.76 -15.54
N ARG A 52 7.32 0.09 -16.49
CA ARG A 52 6.29 -0.95 -16.21
C ARG A 52 6.74 -2.06 -15.28
N ARG A 53 8.04 -2.44 -15.31
CA ARG A 53 8.61 -3.47 -14.42
C ARG A 53 8.63 -3.09 -12.95
N PHE A 54 8.45 -1.81 -12.63
CA PHE A 54 8.31 -1.30 -11.28
C PHE A 54 6.86 -0.88 -11.00
N VAL A 55 6.22 -0.16 -11.93
CA VAL A 55 4.86 0.38 -11.79
C VAL A 55 3.81 -0.73 -11.69
N VAL A 56 3.88 -1.76 -12.54
CA VAL A 56 2.86 -2.81 -12.54
C VAL A 56 2.89 -3.62 -11.24
N PRO A 57 4.05 -4.13 -10.76
CA PRO A 57 4.08 -4.89 -9.51
C PRO A 57 3.70 -4.05 -8.29
N ILE A 58 4.14 -2.79 -8.21
CA ILE A 58 3.81 -1.96 -7.05
C ILE A 58 2.32 -1.63 -7.01
N PHE A 59 1.71 -1.33 -8.16
CA PHE A 59 0.29 -1.02 -8.25
C PHE A 59 -0.58 -2.25 -7.96
N LEU A 60 -0.23 -3.41 -8.52
CA LEU A 60 -0.90 -4.68 -8.20
C LEU A 60 -0.75 -5.04 -6.72
N GLY A 61 0.44 -4.83 -6.14
CA GLY A 61 0.67 -4.99 -4.72
C GLY A 61 -0.24 -4.08 -3.89
N MET A 62 -0.28 -2.78 -4.21
CA MET A 62 -1.13 -1.81 -3.51
C MET A 62 -2.61 -2.19 -3.58
N LEU A 63 -3.10 -2.53 -4.77
CA LEU A 63 -4.48 -2.95 -4.96
C LEU A 63 -4.79 -4.21 -4.14
N PHE A 64 -3.90 -5.21 -4.17
CA PHE A 64 -4.06 -6.43 -3.39
C PHE A 64 -4.01 -6.15 -1.89
N GLY A 65 -3.11 -5.29 -1.42
CA GLY A 65 -2.99 -4.88 -0.03
C GLY A 65 -4.25 -4.18 0.49
N VAL A 66 -4.81 -3.25 -0.29
CA VAL A 66 -6.06 -2.56 0.03
C VAL A 66 -7.21 -3.56 0.15
N LEU A 67 -7.39 -4.42 -0.87
CA LEU A 67 -8.50 -5.38 -0.88
C LEU A 67 -8.38 -6.43 0.23
N LEU A 68 -7.18 -6.95 0.47
CA LEU A 68 -6.92 -7.93 1.51
C LEU A 68 -7.19 -7.34 2.90
N PHE A 69 -6.62 -6.16 3.17
CA PHE A 69 -6.74 -5.53 4.48
C PHE A 69 -8.15 -5.01 4.74
N SER A 70 -8.82 -4.42 3.73
CA SER A 70 -10.22 -3.99 3.84
C SER A 70 -11.15 -5.17 4.17
N LYS A 71 -10.99 -6.32 3.50
CA LYS A 71 -11.75 -7.53 3.83
C LYS A 71 -11.44 -8.05 5.22
N MET A 72 -10.18 -8.02 5.64
CA MET A 72 -9.76 -8.44 6.97
C MET A 72 -10.39 -7.57 8.06
N ILE A 73 -10.32 -6.25 7.93
CA ILE A 73 -10.94 -5.32 8.88
C ILE A 73 -12.45 -5.47 8.89
N THR A 74 -13.10 -5.62 7.73
CA THR A 74 -14.55 -5.86 7.67
C THR A 74 -14.94 -7.15 8.40
N ALA A 75 -14.15 -8.22 8.25
CA ALA A 75 -14.38 -9.49 8.95
C ALA A 75 -14.13 -9.38 10.46
N LEU A 76 -13.11 -8.64 10.89
CA LEU A 76 -12.81 -8.38 12.30
C LEU A 76 -13.92 -7.53 12.93
N TYR A 77 -14.35 -6.47 12.24
CA TYR A 77 -15.41 -5.59 12.70
C TYR A 77 -16.74 -6.33 12.89
N GLY A 78 -17.06 -7.25 11.97
CA GLY A 78 -18.27 -8.08 12.08
C GLY A 78 -18.28 -9.06 13.25
N ARG A 79 -17.12 -9.43 13.81
CA ARG A 79 -17.00 -10.35 14.97
C ARG A 79 -16.67 -9.64 16.28
N PHE A 80 -15.89 -8.57 16.20
CA PHE A 80 -15.28 -7.87 17.33
C PHE A 80 -15.34 -6.34 17.11
N PRO A 81 -16.54 -5.74 17.00
CA PRO A 81 -16.68 -4.33 16.66
C PRO A 81 -16.01 -3.42 17.69
N ILE A 82 -16.30 -3.64 18.98
CA ILE A 82 -15.76 -2.84 20.09
C ILE A 82 -14.22 -2.93 20.15
N GLN A 83 -13.65 -4.14 20.02
CA GLN A 83 -12.21 -4.34 20.07
C GLN A 83 -11.53 -3.71 18.85
N THR A 84 -12.17 -3.79 17.67
CA THR A 84 -11.65 -3.17 16.44
C THR A 84 -11.68 -1.64 16.54
N ASP A 85 -12.75 -1.07 17.10
CA ASP A 85 -12.86 0.38 17.35
C ASP A 85 -11.79 0.88 18.34
N TYR A 86 -11.60 0.18 19.46
CA TYR A 86 -10.56 0.54 20.43
C TYR A 86 -9.14 0.34 19.89
N PHE A 87 -8.92 -0.65 19.03
CA PHE A 87 -7.64 -0.85 18.36
C PHE A 87 -7.28 0.36 17.50
N PHE A 88 -8.19 0.82 16.64
CA PHE A 88 -7.94 1.99 15.79
C PHE A 88 -7.89 3.29 16.59
N THR A 89 -8.72 3.42 17.63
CA THR A 89 -8.68 4.58 18.54
C THR A 89 -7.34 4.67 19.27
N GLY A 90 -6.75 3.54 19.69
CA GLY A 90 -5.43 3.51 20.32
C GLY A 90 -4.26 3.67 19.35
N LEU A 91 -4.49 3.52 18.04
CA LEU A 91 -3.48 3.69 17.00
C LEU A 91 -3.32 5.17 16.59
N ILE A 92 -4.38 5.97 16.72
CA ILE A 92 -4.43 7.41 16.43
C ILE A 92 -3.99 8.19 17.68
#